data_AF-A0A7Y4RS40-F1
#
_entry.id   AF-A0A7Y4RS40-F1
#
_cell.length_a   1.000
_cell.length_b   1.000
_cell.length_c   1.000
_cell.angle_alpha   90.00
_cell.angle_beta   90.00
_cell.angle_gamma   90.00
#
_symmetry.space_group_name_H-M   'P 1'
#
loop_
_entity.id
_entity.type
_entity.pdbx_description
1 polymer ?
#
loop_
_entity_poly.entity_id
_entity_poly.type
_entity_poly.pdbx_seq_one_letter_code
_entity_poly.pdbx_strand_id
1 'polypeptide(L)'
;MKNEFTFNRGEWLKTDTLPDRLDDEAFDSWRSRAGIGECVTHLGHGSLVLCMYEVTGTGSYFSELCLDGVNVEHAVMANLPSMLMFIKDYAPLVYQALTHDWQHEVKRYLGTAFTVWHGHSIDRLCKQCDK
;
A
#
# COMPACT_ATOMS: atom_id res chain seq x y z
N MET A 1 -3.52 8.44 17.95
CA MET A 1 -2.28 7.72 18.31
C MET A 1 -2.01 6.67 17.25
N LYS A 2 -1.10 6.93 16.31
CA LYS A 2 -0.60 5.91 15.39
C LYS A 2 0.66 5.31 16.00
N ASN A 3 0.77 3.99 16.01
CA ASN A 3 1.90 3.30 16.61
C ASN A 3 3.05 3.30 15.62
N GLU A 4 4.07 4.11 15.85
CA GLU A 4 5.31 4.00 15.10
C GLU A 4 6.09 2.79 15.63
N PHE A 5 6.28 1.81 14.76
CA PHE A 5 7.09 0.63 15.07
C PHE A 5 8.35 0.64 14.21
N THR A 6 9.46 0.25 14.82
CA THR A 6 10.69 -0.04 14.08
C THR A 6 10.74 -1.51 13.71
N PHE A 7 10.92 -1.76 12.43
CA PHE A 7 11.19 -3.07 11.89
C PHE A 7 12.70 -3.26 11.72
N ASN A 8 13.27 -4.24 12.42
CA ASN A 8 14.68 -4.56 12.37
C ASN A 8 14.85 -6.07 12.19
N ARG A 9 15.37 -6.49 11.03
CA ARG A 9 15.68 -7.90 10.72
C ARG A 9 14.55 -8.90 11.02
N GLY A 10 13.28 -8.53 10.78
CA GLY A 10 12.13 -9.41 11.00
C GLY A 10 11.43 -9.23 12.34
N GLU A 11 11.94 -8.37 13.21
CA GLU A 11 11.34 -8.08 14.52
C GLU A 11 10.73 -6.68 14.54
N TRP A 12 9.53 -6.59 15.14
CA TRP A 12 8.85 -5.34 15.40
C TRP A 12 9.17 -4.87 16.82
N LEU A 13 9.84 -3.73 16.92
CA LEU A 13 10.26 -3.10 18.16
C LEU A 13 9.58 -1.74 18.29
N LYS A 14 9.05 -1.43 19.48
CA LYS A 14 8.56 -0.08 19.76
C LYS A 14 9.76 0.82 20.02
N THR A 15 9.95 1.85 19.21
CA THR A 15 11.04 2.82 19.40
C THR A 15 10.59 4.22 18.98
N ASP A 16 10.98 5.23 19.77
CA ASP A 16 10.61 6.62 19.56
C ASP A 16 11.68 7.36 18.72
N THR A 17 11.97 6.89 17.52
CA THR A 17 13.06 7.48 16.70
C THR A 17 12.61 8.68 15.86
N LEU A 18 11.33 8.80 15.55
CA LEU A 18 10.80 9.94 14.81
C LEU A 18 9.98 10.84 15.74
N PRO A 19 9.94 12.15 15.47
CA PRO A 19 9.11 13.06 16.24
C PRO A 19 7.64 12.76 15.96
N ASP A 20 6.81 12.81 16.99
CA ASP A 20 5.37 12.70 16.81
C ASP A 20 4.84 13.76 15.83
N ARG A 21 3.88 13.34 15.01
CA ARG A 21 3.10 14.24 14.16
C ARG A 21 2.12 15.03 15.01
N LEU A 22 2.11 16.35 14.84
CA LEU A 22 1.15 17.22 15.55
C LEU A 22 -0.25 17.05 14.95
N ASP A 23 -1.30 17.26 15.75
CA ASP A 23 -2.69 16.95 15.39
C ASP A 23 -3.18 17.63 14.09
N ASP A 24 -2.64 18.81 13.76
CA ASP A 24 -3.00 19.57 12.54
C ASP A 24 -1.85 19.70 11.53
N GLU A 25 -0.74 18.98 11.74
CA GLU A 25 0.41 19.09 10.86
C GLU A 25 0.18 18.30 9.56
N ALA A 26 0.39 18.96 8.41
CA ALA A 26 0.38 18.31 7.12
C ALA A 26 1.50 17.26 7.04
N PHE A 27 1.24 16.14 6.36
CA PHE A 27 2.22 15.04 6.26
C PHE A 27 3.56 15.51 5.69
N ASP A 28 3.56 16.32 4.63
CA ASP A 28 4.79 16.84 4.03
C ASP A 28 5.59 17.75 4.99
N SER A 29 4.90 18.54 5.80
CA SER A 29 5.53 19.39 6.82
C SER A 29 6.18 18.54 7.91
N TRP A 30 5.44 17.54 8.40
CA TRP A 30 5.97 16.58 9.37
C TRP A 30 7.18 15.82 8.81
N ARG A 31 7.08 15.31 7.59
CA ARG A 31 8.13 14.56 6.89
C ARG A 31 9.42 15.37 6.81
N SER A 32 9.31 16.65 6.43
CA SER A 32 10.44 17.57 6.38
C SER A 32 11.09 17.78 7.76
N ARG A 33 10.28 17.97 8.81
CA ARG A 33 10.76 18.15 10.19
C ARG A 33 11.40 16.87 10.76
N ALA A 34 10.87 15.71 10.39
CA ALA A 34 11.39 14.40 10.77
C ALA A 34 12.65 13.98 9.99
N GLY A 35 13.11 14.80 9.03
CA GLY A 35 14.29 14.48 8.22
C GLY A 35 14.06 13.37 7.19
N ILE A 36 12.80 13.02 6.93
CA ILE A 36 12.42 12.01 5.93
C ILE A 36 12.54 12.66 4.54
N GLY A 37 13.34 12.06 3.67
CA GLY A 37 13.66 12.55 2.34
C GLY A 37 12.59 12.28 1.27
N GLU A 38 13.01 12.32 0.01
CA GLU A 38 12.15 11.96 -1.11
C GLU A 38 11.83 10.46 -1.12
N CYS A 39 10.71 10.13 -1.77
CA CYS A 39 10.30 8.75 -1.95
C CYS A 39 11.30 8.02 -2.86
N VAL A 40 11.97 7.01 -2.33
CA VAL A 40 12.94 6.19 -3.06
C VAL A 40 12.29 4.99 -3.75
N THR A 41 11.10 4.57 -3.28
CA THR A 41 10.35 3.47 -3.89
C THR A 41 8.87 3.65 -3.64
N HIS A 42 8.09 3.57 -4.72
CA HIS A 42 6.63 3.55 -4.70
C HIS A 42 6.14 2.27 -5.36
N LEU A 43 5.39 1.46 -4.63
CA LEU A 43 4.71 0.27 -5.16
C LEU A 43 3.21 0.45 -4.97
N GLY A 44 2.44 0.14 -6.01
CA GLY A 44 0.99 0.22 -5.95
C GLY A 44 0.40 1.40 -6.72
N HIS A 45 -0.91 1.60 -6.58
CA HIS A 45 -1.65 2.73 -7.14
C HIS A 45 -2.95 2.98 -6.36
N GLY A 46 -3.36 4.24 -6.27
CA GLY A 46 -4.62 4.65 -5.66
C GLY A 46 -4.64 4.43 -4.15
N SER A 47 -5.58 3.62 -3.68
CA SER A 47 -5.77 3.26 -2.26
C SER A 47 -4.79 2.19 -1.76
N LEU A 48 -4.01 1.57 -2.64
CA LEU A 48 -3.11 0.47 -2.33
C LEU A 48 -1.69 0.90 -2.63
N VAL A 49 -0.95 1.34 -1.62
CA VAL A 49 0.37 1.96 -1.80
C VAL A 49 1.33 1.52 -0.70
N LEU A 50 2.55 1.20 -1.10
CA LEU A 50 3.73 1.14 -0.26
C LEU A 50 4.72 2.20 -0.75
N CYS A 51 4.91 3.26 0.04
CA CYS A 51 5.95 4.26 -0.18
C CYS A 51 7.10 4.02 0.78
N MET A 52 8.31 4.24 0.29
CA MET A 52 9.56 4.10 1.04
C MET A 52 10.36 5.38 0.89
N TYR A 53 10.92 5.84 2.00
CA TYR A 53 11.66 7.09 2.09
C TYR A 53 12.97 6.83 2.84
N GLU A 54 14.04 7.51 2.48
CA GLU A 54 15.28 7.49 3.26
C GLU A 54 15.21 8.57 4.34
N VAL A 55 15.64 8.26 5.57
CA VAL A 55 15.75 9.25 6.65
C VAL A 55 17.15 9.84 6.65
N THR A 56 17.22 11.13 6.34
CA THR A 56 18.46 11.87 6.07
C THR A 56 19.46 11.74 7.21
N GLY A 57 20.69 11.32 6.88
CA GLY A 57 21.81 11.29 7.83
C GLY A 57 21.77 10.14 8.86
N THR A 58 20.79 9.23 8.77
CA THR A 58 20.65 8.12 9.73
C THR A 58 20.96 6.74 9.14
N GLY A 59 20.88 6.59 7.81
CA GLY A 59 20.93 5.28 7.14
C GLY A 59 19.70 4.40 7.39
N SER A 60 18.65 4.96 7.98
CA SER A 60 17.36 4.32 8.21
C SER A 60 16.35 4.71 7.13
N TYR A 61 15.24 3.98 7.07
CA TYR A 61 14.17 4.19 6.10
C TYR A 61 12.83 4.34 6.82
N PHE A 62 11.92 5.07 6.20
CA PHE A 62 10.55 5.22 6.63
C PHE A 62 9.62 4.65 5.57
N SER A 63 8.52 4.04 6.00
CA SER A 63 7.51 3.49 5.12
C SER A 63 6.13 4.03 5.46
N GLU A 64 5.36 4.33 4.41
CA GLU A 64 3.90 4.42 4.48
C GLU A 64 3.30 3.22 3.75
N LEU A 65 2.46 2.45 4.46
CA LEU A 65 1.73 1.32 3.91
C LEU A 65 0.24 1.58 4.02
N CYS A 66 -0.45 1.58 2.88
CA CYS A 66 -1.90 1.69 2.79
C CYS A 66 -2.44 0.47 2.02
N LEU A 67 -3.24 -0.36 2.69
CA LEU A 67 -3.78 -1.61 2.14
C LEU A 67 -5.28 -1.57 1.84
N ASP A 68 -5.97 -0.51 2.22
CA ASP A 68 -7.43 -0.39 2.07
C ASP A 68 -7.89 1.03 1.68
N GLY A 69 -6.96 1.95 1.43
CA GLY A 69 -7.24 3.34 1.09
C GLY A 69 -7.66 4.23 2.25
N VAL A 70 -7.79 3.68 3.46
CA VAL A 70 -8.31 4.38 4.64
C VAL A 70 -7.26 4.40 5.75
N ASN A 71 -6.64 3.26 6.00
CA ASN A 71 -5.68 3.07 7.06
C ASN A 71 -4.26 3.10 6.50
N VAL A 72 -3.52 4.15 6.87
CA VAL A 72 -2.10 4.27 6.58
C VAL A 72 -1.32 3.87 7.83
N GLU A 73 -0.60 2.76 7.73
CA GLU A 73 0.37 2.31 8.72
C GLU A 73 1.74 2.88 8.41
N HIS A 74 2.52 3.14 9.46
CA HIS A 74 3.87 3.70 9.33
C HIS A 74 4.89 2.79 10.00
N ALA A 75 6.05 2.61 9.35
CA ALA A 75 7.14 1.82 9.89
C ALA A 75 8.50 2.49 9.66
N VAL A 76 9.40 2.35 10.62
CA VAL A 76 10.81 2.76 10.50
C VAL A 76 11.67 1.51 10.34
N MET A 77 12.66 1.53 9.45
CA MET A 77 13.57 0.42 9.22
C MET A 77 14.99 0.87 9.49
N ALA A 78 15.66 0.19 10.42
CA ALA A 78 16.96 0.63 10.93
C ALA A 78 18.08 0.69 9.88
N ASN A 79 17.94 -0.05 8.76
CA ASN A 79 18.95 -0.17 7.71
C ASN A 79 18.38 -0.79 6.43
N LEU A 80 19.20 -0.81 5.38
CA LEU A 80 18.85 -1.36 4.07
C LEU A 80 18.41 -2.85 4.13
N PRO A 81 19.10 -3.77 4.84
CA PRO A 81 18.61 -5.14 5.00
C PRO A 81 17.19 -5.23 5.57
N SER A 82 16.87 -4.42 6.59
CA SER A 82 15.53 -4.40 7.18
C SER A 82 14.50 -3.84 6.21
N MET A 83 14.87 -2.81 5.45
CA MET A 83 14.05 -2.27 4.35
C MET A 83 13.73 -3.34 3.29
N LEU A 84 14.73 -4.10 2.85
CA LEU A 84 14.55 -5.15 1.84
C LEU A 84 13.69 -6.30 2.34
N MET A 85 13.84 -6.68 3.61
CA MET A 85 12.96 -7.67 4.24
C MET A 85 11.52 -7.17 4.33
N PHE A 86 11.33 -5.92 4.73
CA PHE A 86 10.01 -5.29 4.77
C PHE A 86 9.34 -5.30 3.39
N ILE A 87 10.05 -4.87 2.35
CA ILE A 87 9.53 -4.90 0.97
C ILE A 87 9.19 -6.35 0.55
N LYS A 88 10.06 -7.31 0.84
CA LYS A 88 9.83 -8.73 0.51
C LYS A 88 8.53 -9.26 1.13
N ASP A 89 8.23 -8.88 2.37
CA ASP A 89 7.09 -9.41 3.11
C ASP A 89 5.77 -8.67 2.77
N TYR A 90 5.84 -7.36 2.50
CA TYR A 90 4.63 -6.52 2.33
C TYR A 90 4.32 -6.15 0.88
N ALA A 91 5.29 -6.09 -0.04
CA ALA A 91 5.01 -5.84 -1.46
C ALA A 91 4.08 -6.88 -2.10
N PRO A 92 4.15 -8.19 -1.76
CA PRO A 92 3.19 -9.15 -2.27
C PRO A 92 1.74 -8.86 -1.87
N LEU A 93 1.51 -8.27 -0.69
CA LEU A 93 0.16 -7.90 -0.23
C LEU A 93 -0.42 -6.79 -1.10
N VAL A 94 0.38 -5.76 -1.39
CA VAL A 94 0.00 -4.68 -2.31
C VAL A 94 -0.28 -5.24 -3.71
N TYR A 95 0.56 -6.15 -4.20
CA TYR A 95 0.38 -6.74 -5.53
C TYR A 95 -0.86 -7.66 -5.63
N GLN A 96 -1.12 -8.46 -4.60
CA GLN A 96 -2.32 -9.30 -4.54
C GLN A 96 -3.59 -8.47 -4.48
N ALA A 97 -3.61 -7.42 -3.66
CA ALA A 97 -4.74 -6.50 -3.57
C ALA A 97 -5.01 -5.81 -4.92
N LEU A 98 -3.96 -5.30 -5.59
CA LEU A 98 -4.08 -4.73 -6.94
C LEU A 98 -4.62 -5.74 -7.96
N THR A 99 -4.15 -6.98 -7.90
CA THR A 99 -4.60 -8.05 -8.80
C THR A 99 -6.07 -8.38 -8.57
N HIS A 100 -6.51 -8.42 -7.32
CA HIS A 100 -7.90 -8.68 -6.95
C HIS A 100 -8.84 -7.56 -7.43
N ASP A 101 -8.47 -6.31 -7.19
CA ASP A 101 -9.25 -5.15 -7.61
C ASP A 101 -9.33 -5.07 -9.13
N TRP A 102 -8.22 -5.29 -9.82
CA TRP A 102 -8.18 -5.39 -11.29
C TRP A 102 -9.07 -6.52 -11.82
N GLN A 103 -9.00 -7.71 -11.22
CA GLN A 103 -9.86 -8.84 -11.60
C GLN A 103 -11.35 -8.53 -11.38
N HIS A 104 -11.69 -7.85 -10.29
CA HIS A 104 -13.06 -7.40 -10.03
C HIS A 104 -13.54 -6.40 -11.06
N GLU A 105 -12.70 -5.43 -11.42
CA GLU A 105 -13.03 -4.41 -12.40
C GLU A 105 -13.19 -5.01 -13.80
N VAL A 106 -12.28 -5.90 -14.22
CA VAL A 106 -12.37 -6.64 -15.48
C VAL A 106 -13.65 -7.49 -15.52
N LYS A 107 -13.98 -8.22 -14.45
CA LYS A 107 -15.24 -8.97 -14.36
C LYS A 107 -16.46 -8.06 -14.50
N ARG A 108 -16.44 -6.87 -13.88
CA ARG A 108 -17.53 -5.89 -13.99
C ARG A 108 -17.70 -5.39 -15.43
N TYR A 109 -16.62 -5.06 -16.13
CA TYR A 109 -16.67 -4.65 -17.54
C TYR A 109 -17.17 -5.78 -18.43
N LEU A 110 -16.65 -7.00 -18.26
CA LEU A 110 -17.07 -8.17 -19.02
C LEU A 110 -18.55 -8.49 -18.79
N GLY A 111 -19.03 -8.44 -17.54
CA GLY A 111 -20.44 -8.63 -17.22
C GLY A 111 -21.34 -7.56 -17.84
N THR A 112 -20.86 -6.30 -17.89
CA THR A 112 -21.57 -5.21 -18.55
C THR A 112 -21.65 -5.43 -20.06
N ALA A 113 -20.52 -5.72 -20.71
CA ALA A 113 -20.45 -5.99 -22.15
C ALA A 113 -21.33 -7.18 -22.55
N PHE A 114 -21.28 -8.26 -21.76
CA PHE A 114 -22.14 -9.43 -21.95
C PHE A 114 -23.62 -9.06 -21.87
N THR A 115 -24.01 -8.25 -20.87
CA THR A 115 -25.40 -7.79 -20.72
C THR A 115 -25.85 -6.93 -21.91
N VAL A 116 -24.98 -6.08 -22.43
CA VAL A 116 -25.27 -5.27 -23.63
C VAL A 116 -25.49 -6.14 -24.86
N TRP A 117 -24.68 -7.17 -25.07
CA TRP A 117 -24.78 -8.03 -26.26
C TRP A 117 -25.91 -9.05 -26.18
N HIS A 118 -26.16 -9.62 -25.00
CA HIS A 118 -27.12 -10.72 -24.83
C HIS A 118 -28.43 -10.30 -24.16
N GLY A 119 -28.53 -9.07 -23.66
CA GLY A 119 -29.73 -8.53 -23.02
C GLY A 119 -30.04 -9.12 -21.63
N HIS A 120 -29.10 -9.83 -21.01
CA HIS A 120 -29.25 -10.39 -19.67
C HIS A 120 -27.90 -10.56 -18.95
N SER A 121 -27.92 -10.73 -17.62
CA SER A 121 -26.69 -10.95 -16.82
C SER A 121 -25.97 -12.24 -17.23
N ILE A 122 -24.63 -12.20 -17.12
CA ILE A 122 -23.74 -13.36 -17.28
C ILE A 122 -23.99 -14.47 -16.25
N ASP A 123 -24.61 -14.13 -15.11
CA ASP A 123 -24.96 -15.10 -14.06
C ASP A 123 -26.23 -15.91 -14.39
N ARG A 124 -26.87 -15.63 -15.53
CA ARG A 124 -28.05 -16.35 -16.01
C ARG A 124 -27.67 -17.22 -17.21
N LEU A 125 -28.13 -18.47 -17.22
CA LEU A 125 -27.97 -19.39 -18.35
C LEU A 125 -28.48 -18.74 -19.65
N CYS A 126 -27.58 -18.46 -20.58
CA CYS A 126 -27.90 -17.90 -21.88
C CYS A 126 -28.32 -18.99 -22.86
N LYS A 127 -29.57 -19.01 -23.30
CA LYS A 127 -30.05 -19.95 -24.31
C LYS A 127 -29.38 -19.80 -25.70
N GLN A 128 -28.67 -18.68 -25.94
CA GLN A 128 -27.87 -18.47 -27.16
C GLN A 128 -26.42 -18.97 -27.01
N CYS A 129 -25.87 -19.04 -25.79
CA CYS A 129 -24.54 -19.59 -25.53
C CYS A 129 -24.55 -21.10 -25.24
N ASP A 130 -25.73 -21.67 -24.95
CA ASP A 130 -25.97 -23.11 -24.73
C ASP A 130 -26.20 -23.89 -26.06
N LYS A 131 -25.75 -23.35 -27.20
CA LYS A 131 -25.85 -23.97 -28.53
C LYS A 131 -24.50 -24.20 -29.17
#